data_AF-A0A3D0DBV9-F1
#
_entry.id   AF-A0A3D0DBV9-F1
#
_cell.length_a   1.000
_cell.length_b   1.000
_cell.length_c   1.000
_cell.angle_alpha   90.00
_cell.angle_beta   90.00
_cell.angle_gamma   90.00
#
_symmetry.space_group_name_H-M   'P 1'
#
loop_
_entity.id
_entity.type
_entity.pdbx_description
1 polymer ?
#
loop_
_entity_poly.entity_id
_entity_poly.type
_entity_poly.pdbx_seq_one_letter_code
_entity_poly.pdbx_strand_id
1 'polypeptide(L)'
;MRYEGQAAMELEYIIGDIKIDESYPIEIIDNEGVYIINWEQLVRHIIEEYRNSLASGLISAKFHNSMAEIMVEIARKAGQEKVVLSGGCFQNKYLLEQCVERLDKAGFRPYWHQRIPPNDGGISLGQVMAAIRSK
;
A
#
# COMPACT_ATOMS: atom_id res chain seq x y z
N MET A 1 0.43 -8.93 20.52
CA MET A 1 -0.75 -8.51 19.75
C MET A 1 -1.99 -8.87 20.56
N ARG A 2 -2.94 -7.94 20.69
CA ARG A 2 -4.15 -8.04 21.51
C ARG A 2 -5.43 -7.97 20.68
N TYR A 3 -5.35 -7.44 19.46
CA TYR A 3 -6.45 -7.38 18.50
C TYR A 3 -5.90 -7.40 17.06
N GLU A 4 -6.78 -7.69 16.10
CA GLU A 4 -6.46 -7.74 14.67
C GLU A 4 -6.01 -6.36 14.16
N GLY A 5 -4.96 -6.32 13.36
CA GLY A 5 -4.42 -5.08 12.79
C GLY A 5 -3.56 -4.22 13.74
N GLN A 6 -3.44 -4.58 15.03
CA GLN A 6 -2.67 -3.78 16.01
C GLN A 6 -1.25 -3.43 15.53
N ALA A 7 -0.50 -4.42 15.01
CA ALA A 7 0.87 -4.19 14.58
C ALA A 7 0.96 -3.22 13.39
N ALA A 8 0.00 -3.29 12.46
CA ALA A 8 -0.06 -2.37 11.32
C ALA A 8 -0.42 -0.94 11.78
N MET A 9 -1.34 -0.80 12.74
CA MET A 9 -1.68 0.49 13.34
C MET A 9 -0.50 1.11 14.09
N GLU A 10 0.24 0.31 14.88
CA GLU A 10 1.42 0.79 15.58
C GLU A 10 2.54 1.20 14.60
N LEU A 11 2.70 0.46 13.51
CA LEU A 11 3.66 0.77 12.45
C LEU A 11 3.28 2.06 11.72
N GLU A 12 2.01 2.33 11.45
CA GLU A 12 1.57 3.63 10.94
C GLU A 12 1.83 4.75 11.96
N TYR A 13 1.43 4.53 13.22
CA TYR A 13 1.50 5.54 14.27
C TYR A 13 2.93 6.02 14.54
N ILE A 14 3.92 5.12 14.48
CA ILE A 14 5.32 5.46 14.78
C ILE A 14 5.97 6.39 13.74
N ILE A 15 5.34 6.58 12.57
CA ILE A 15 5.79 7.55 11.57
C ILE A 15 5.75 8.97 12.15
N GLY A 16 4.71 9.30 12.93
CA GLY A 16 4.51 10.65 13.48
C GLY A 16 4.45 11.71 12.37
N ASP A 17 5.24 12.78 12.52
CA ASP A 17 5.31 13.91 11.59
C ASP A 17 6.43 13.80 10.55
N ILE A 18 7.06 12.63 10.43
CA ILE A 18 8.14 12.39 9.46
C ILE A 18 7.62 12.58 8.04
N LYS A 19 8.33 13.40 7.27
CA LYS A 19 8.05 13.65 5.85
C LYS A 19 9.29 13.34 5.04
N ILE A 20 9.23 12.23 4.33
CA ILE A 20 10.29 11.77 3.44
C ILE A 20 9.69 11.16 2.18
N ASP A 21 10.42 11.23 1.08
CA ASP A 21 10.01 10.59 -0.18
C ASP A 21 10.70 9.25 -0.41
N GLU A 22 11.76 8.93 0.36
CA GLU A 22 12.56 7.72 0.15
C GLU A 22 11.75 6.44 0.30
N SER A 23 12.12 5.43 -0.48
CA SER A 23 11.61 4.07 -0.44
C SER A 23 12.78 3.08 -0.54
N TYR A 24 12.51 1.81 -0.25
CA TYR A 24 13.45 0.71 -0.50
C TYR A 24 13.32 0.22 -1.95
N PRO A 25 14.42 -0.24 -2.56
CA PRO A 25 14.37 -0.90 -3.85
C PRO A 25 13.57 -2.20 -3.77
N ILE A 26 12.81 -2.47 -4.83
CA ILE A 26 11.96 -3.66 -4.94
C ILE A 26 12.14 -4.26 -6.33
N GLU A 27 12.21 -5.58 -6.36
CA GLU A 27 12.20 -6.36 -7.59
C GLU A 27 10.80 -6.95 -7.81
N ILE A 28 10.29 -6.80 -9.04
CA ILE A 28 9.01 -7.35 -9.47
C ILE A 28 9.29 -8.34 -10.60
N ILE A 29 9.00 -9.61 -10.34
CA ILE A 29 9.23 -10.73 -11.25
C ILE A 29 7.93 -10.99 -12.02
N ASP A 30 8.00 -11.06 -13.34
CA ASP A 30 6.87 -11.52 -14.17
C ASP A 30 6.89 -13.04 -14.24
N ASN A 31 5.84 -13.67 -13.74
CA ASN A 31 5.61 -15.10 -13.80
C ASN A 31 4.34 -15.39 -14.59
N GLU A 32 4.45 -15.41 -15.92
CA GLU A 32 3.37 -15.71 -16.84
C GLU A 32 2.14 -14.81 -16.68
N GLY A 33 2.36 -13.50 -16.51
CA GLY A 33 1.29 -12.51 -16.32
C GLY A 33 0.84 -12.35 -14.86
N VAL A 34 1.43 -13.12 -13.94
CA VAL A 34 1.32 -12.88 -12.50
C VAL A 34 2.59 -12.19 -12.02
N TYR A 35 2.47 -10.95 -11.56
CA TYR A 35 3.60 -10.20 -11.00
C TYR A 35 3.86 -10.61 -9.55
N ILE A 36 5.07 -11.10 -9.27
CA ILE A 36 5.52 -11.50 -7.94
C ILE A 36 6.48 -10.43 -7.41
N ILE A 37 6.19 -9.92 -6.21
CA ILE A 37 7.05 -8.97 -5.52
C ILE A 37 8.10 -9.74 -4.72
N ASN A 38 9.39 -9.52 -5.01
CA ASN A 38 10.47 -10.08 -4.22
C ASN A 38 10.79 -9.16 -3.03
N TRP A 39 10.41 -9.62 -1.83
CA TRP A 39 10.54 -8.86 -0.58
C TRP A 39 11.94 -8.91 0.04
N GLU A 40 12.83 -9.80 -0.44
CA GLU A 40 14.09 -10.11 0.26
C GLU A 40 14.95 -8.86 0.51
N GLN A 41 15.18 -8.06 -0.53
CA GLN A 41 16.03 -6.86 -0.42
C GLN A 41 15.43 -5.82 0.53
N LEU A 42 14.12 -5.59 0.43
CA LEU A 42 13.42 -4.65 1.31
C LEU A 42 13.55 -5.08 2.78
N VAL A 43 13.31 -6.36 3.09
CA VAL A 43 13.41 -6.88 4.46
C VAL A 43 14.85 -6.80 4.97
N ARG A 44 15.85 -7.11 4.13
CA ARG A 44 17.27 -6.97 4.50
C ARG A 44 17.63 -5.53 4.86
N HIS A 45 17.24 -4.56 4.05
CA HIS A 45 17.47 -3.14 4.35
C HIS A 45 16.80 -2.69 5.66
N ILE A 46 15.55 -3.09 5.90
CA ILE A 46 14.85 -2.80 7.16
C ILE A 46 15.63 -3.35 8.36
N ILE A 47 16.10 -4.61 8.28
CA ILE A 47 16.86 -5.24 9.37
C ILE A 47 18.20 -4.53 9.59
N GLU A 48 18.91 -4.17 8.53
CA GLU A 48 20.19 -3.46 8.60
C GLU A 48 20.03 -2.07 9.21
N GLU A 49 19.06 -1.28 8.73
CA GLU A 49 18.79 0.06 9.27
C GLU A 49 18.34 0.00 10.73
N TYR A 50 17.52 -0.98 11.10
CA TYR A 50 17.13 -1.20 12.49
C TYR A 50 18.33 -1.54 13.38
N ARG A 51 19.24 -2.43 12.93
CA ARG A 51 20.48 -2.77 13.65
C ARG A 51 21.41 -1.58 13.80
N ASN A 52 21.42 -0.69 12.83
CA ASN A 52 22.17 0.57 12.86
C ASN A 52 21.47 1.67 13.66
N SER A 53 20.41 1.34 14.43
CA SER A 53 19.68 2.26 15.29
C SER A 53 19.05 3.45 14.56
N LEU A 54 18.67 3.28 13.29
CA LEU A 54 17.84 4.27 12.61
C LEU A 54 16.48 4.37 13.31
N ALA A 55 15.93 5.58 13.40
CA ALA A 55 14.64 5.81 14.03
C ALA A 55 13.55 4.96 13.35
N SER A 56 12.79 4.19 14.14
CA SER A 56 11.76 3.29 13.61
C SER A 56 10.68 4.00 12.80
N GLY A 57 10.40 5.27 13.10
CA GLY A 57 9.51 6.10 12.28
C GLY A 57 10.02 6.32 10.86
N LEU A 58 11.34 6.50 10.66
CA LEU A 58 11.94 6.63 9.33
C LEU A 58 11.85 5.31 8.56
N ILE A 59 12.16 4.20 9.23
CA ILE A 59 12.05 2.85 8.65
C ILE A 59 10.59 2.59 8.24
N SER A 60 9.62 2.94 9.09
CA SER A 60 8.21 2.79 8.79
C SER A 60 7.76 3.65 7.61
N ALA A 61 8.18 4.92 7.56
CA ALA A 61 7.86 5.80 6.44
C ALA A 61 8.42 5.25 5.12
N LYS A 62 9.70 4.82 5.10
CA LYS A 62 10.30 4.16 3.93
C LYS A 62 9.55 2.90 3.51
N PHE A 63 9.15 2.07 4.46
CA PHE A 63 8.36 0.86 4.19
C PHE A 63 7.04 1.20 3.49
N HIS A 64 6.25 2.15 4.03
CA HIS A 64 4.98 2.55 3.44
C HIS A 64 5.15 3.22 2.07
N ASN A 65 6.16 4.08 1.91
CA ASN A 65 6.52 4.66 0.62
C ASN A 65 6.87 3.57 -0.40
N SER A 66 7.57 2.51 0.03
CA SER A 66 7.87 1.37 -0.83
C SER A 66 6.60 0.65 -1.29
N MET A 67 5.61 0.46 -0.41
CA MET A 67 4.32 -0.12 -0.82
C MET A 67 3.62 0.73 -1.88
N ALA A 68 3.66 2.05 -1.75
CA ALA A 68 3.08 2.95 -2.74
C ALA A 68 3.81 2.88 -4.10
N GLU A 69 5.14 2.80 -4.11
CA GLU A 69 5.91 2.59 -5.35
C GLU A 69 5.59 1.26 -6.04
N ILE A 70 5.43 0.17 -5.28
CA ILE A 70 4.99 -1.12 -5.84
C ILE A 70 3.67 -0.93 -6.58
N MET A 71 2.70 -0.24 -5.97
CA MET A 71 1.38 -0.06 -6.59
C MET A 71 1.47 0.72 -7.90
N VAL A 72 2.31 1.75 -7.97
CA VAL A 72 2.56 2.49 -9.21
C VAL A 72 3.17 1.59 -10.27
N GLU A 73 4.20 0.80 -9.93
CA GLU A 73 4.84 -0.11 -10.86
C GLU A 73 3.91 -1.20 -11.38
N ILE A 74 3.08 -1.78 -10.50
CA ILE A 74 2.07 -2.76 -10.89
C ILE A 74 0.99 -2.10 -11.77
N ALA A 75 0.54 -0.88 -11.45
CA ALA A 75 -0.43 -0.17 -12.28
C ALA A 75 0.13 0.12 -13.69
N ARG A 76 1.42 0.50 -13.80
CA ARG A 76 2.12 0.68 -15.08
C ARG A 76 2.14 -0.61 -15.89
N LYS A 77 2.50 -1.73 -15.26
CA LYS A 77 2.54 -3.05 -15.92
C LYS A 77 1.14 -3.54 -16.33
N ALA A 78 0.12 -3.25 -15.53
CA ALA A 78 -1.28 -3.61 -15.83
C ALA A 78 -1.90 -2.76 -16.96
N GLY A 79 -1.34 -1.58 -17.26
CA GLY A 79 -1.77 -0.72 -18.36
C GLY A 79 -3.17 -0.12 -18.19
N GLN A 80 -3.67 0.00 -16.95
CA GLN A 80 -5.00 0.56 -16.66
C GLN A 80 -4.87 1.98 -16.10
N GLU A 81 -5.57 2.94 -16.68
CA GLU A 81 -5.57 4.34 -16.21
C GLU A 81 -6.22 4.49 -14.83
N LYS A 82 -7.32 3.77 -14.59
CA LYS A 82 -8.11 3.88 -13.36
C LYS A 82 -7.65 2.85 -12.34
N VAL A 83 -7.27 3.32 -11.16
CA VAL A 83 -6.82 2.46 -10.05
C VAL A 83 -7.75 2.63 -8.87
N VAL A 84 -8.30 1.53 -8.35
CA VAL A 84 -9.21 1.55 -7.20
C VAL A 84 -8.48 1.01 -5.96
N LEU A 85 -8.42 1.81 -4.91
CA LEU A 85 -7.80 1.48 -3.62
C LEU A 85 -8.90 1.02 -2.64
N SER A 86 -8.87 -0.25 -2.26
CA SER A 86 -9.87 -0.91 -1.41
C SER A 86 -9.22 -2.01 -0.55
N GLY A 87 -9.88 -2.43 0.52
CA GLY A 87 -9.35 -3.37 1.50
C GLY A 87 -8.91 -2.67 2.79
N GLY A 88 -8.92 -3.40 3.91
CA GLY A 88 -8.64 -2.86 5.24
C GLY A 88 -7.28 -2.17 5.39
N CYS A 89 -6.28 -2.54 4.58
CA CYS A 89 -4.98 -1.88 4.56
C CYS A 89 -5.07 -0.37 4.24
N PHE A 90 -6.06 0.07 3.46
CA PHE A 90 -6.27 1.49 3.15
C PHE A 90 -7.05 2.25 4.23
N GLN A 91 -7.30 1.63 5.40
CA GLN A 91 -7.60 2.39 6.61
C GLN A 91 -6.37 3.11 7.17
N ASN A 92 -5.17 2.68 6.77
CA ASN A 92 -3.92 3.36 7.05
C ASN A 92 -3.89 4.67 6.23
N LYS A 93 -3.95 5.79 6.94
CA LYS A 93 -4.01 7.13 6.36
C LYS A 93 -2.74 7.45 5.59
N TYR A 94 -1.57 7.18 6.19
CA TYR A 94 -0.29 7.49 5.55
C TYR A 94 -0.14 6.71 4.23
N LEU A 95 -0.44 5.41 4.24
CA LEU A 95 -0.41 4.58 3.03
C LEU A 95 -1.36 5.10 1.96
N LEU A 96 -2.61 5.38 2.34
CA LEU A 96 -3.62 5.86 1.38
C LEU A 96 -3.19 7.18 0.73
N GLU A 97 -2.72 8.14 1.53
CA GLU A 97 -2.25 9.45 1.02
C GLU A 97 -1.06 9.28 0.06
N GLN A 98 -0.05 8.47 0.44
CA GLN A 98 1.11 8.19 -0.42
C GLN A 98 0.72 7.49 -1.73
N CYS A 99 -0.17 6.50 -1.67
CA CYS A 99 -0.66 5.80 -2.85
C CYS A 99 -1.41 6.75 -3.79
N VAL A 100 -2.33 7.55 -3.27
CA VAL A 100 -3.11 8.52 -4.08
C VAL A 100 -2.18 9.53 -4.74
N GLU A 101 -1.26 10.12 -3.98
CA GLU A 101 -0.34 11.13 -4.50
C GLU A 101 0.60 10.58 -5.58
N ARG A 102 1.21 9.41 -5.34
CA ARG A 102 2.16 8.82 -6.29
C ARG A 102 1.48 8.28 -7.55
N LEU A 103 0.29 7.71 -7.43
CA LEU A 103 -0.51 7.28 -8.58
C LEU A 103 -0.92 8.48 -9.45
N ASP A 104 -1.43 9.55 -8.84
CA ASP A 104 -1.82 10.78 -9.55
C ASP A 104 -0.61 11.42 -10.26
N LYS A 105 0.53 11.55 -9.57
CA LYS A 105 1.79 12.03 -10.17
C LYS A 105 2.29 11.15 -11.32
N ALA A 106 2.02 9.85 -11.27
CA ALA A 106 2.37 8.91 -12.33
C ALA A 106 1.37 8.90 -13.50
N GLY A 107 0.33 9.76 -13.46
CA GLY A 107 -0.67 9.90 -14.53
C GLY A 107 -1.84 8.93 -14.44
N PHE A 108 -1.99 8.21 -13.32
CA PHE A 108 -3.16 7.38 -13.07
C PHE A 108 -4.29 8.19 -12.45
N ARG A 109 -5.50 7.61 -12.48
CA ARG A 109 -6.66 8.16 -11.80
C ARG A 109 -7.03 7.29 -10.60
N PRO A 110 -6.56 7.62 -9.38
CA PRO A 110 -6.88 6.86 -8.19
C PRO A 110 -8.32 7.12 -7.71
N TYR A 111 -8.98 6.08 -7.23
CA TYR A 111 -10.28 6.12 -6.58
C TYR A 111 -10.19 5.38 -5.25
N TRP A 112 -10.85 5.89 -4.21
CA TRP A 112 -10.87 5.27 -2.89
C TRP A 112 -12.22 5.46 -2.22
N HIS A 113 -12.41 4.73 -1.12
CA HIS A 113 -13.65 4.73 -0.35
C HIS A 113 -13.87 6.05 0.41
N GLN A 114 -15.10 6.58 0.38
CA GLN A 114 -15.50 7.79 1.12
C GLN A 114 -16.77 7.62 1.95
N ARG A 115 -17.73 6.84 1.46
CA ARG A 115 -19.07 6.66 2.08
C ARG A 115 -19.28 5.30 2.71
N ILE A 116 -18.46 4.33 2.33
CA ILE A 116 -18.46 2.96 2.83
C ILE A 116 -17.06 2.67 3.33
N PRO A 117 -16.89 1.82 4.35
CA PRO A 117 -15.55 1.49 4.82
C PRO A 117 -14.82 0.62 3.78
N PRO A 118 -13.49 0.78 3.62
CA PRO A 118 -12.70 -0.04 2.71
C PRO A 118 -12.49 -1.47 3.23
N ASN A 119 -12.83 -1.75 4.49
CA ASN A 119 -12.70 -3.08 5.12
C ASN A 119 -13.94 -3.95 4.92
N ASP A 120 -13.99 -5.07 5.64
CA ASP A 120 -15.01 -6.11 5.49
C ASP A 120 -16.45 -5.59 5.72
N GLY A 121 -16.62 -4.50 6.47
CA GLY A 121 -17.91 -3.83 6.62
C GLY A 121 -18.49 -3.29 5.30
N GLY A 122 -17.67 -3.10 4.26
CA GLY A 122 -18.08 -2.61 2.94
C GLY A 122 -18.26 -3.69 1.88
N ILE A 123 -17.90 -4.95 2.17
CA ILE A 123 -17.87 -6.04 1.17
C ILE A 123 -19.25 -6.33 0.58
N SER A 124 -20.31 -6.28 1.40
CA SER A 124 -21.68 -6.63 0.97
C SER A 124 -22.19 -5.78 -0.19
N LEU A 125 -21.84 -4.49 -0.23
CA LEU A 125 -22.19 -3.62 -1.35
C LEU A 125 -21.50 -4.07 -2.65
N GLY A 126 -20.21 -4.40 -2.57
CA GLY A 126 -19.43 -4.89 -3.71
C GLY A 126 -20.02 -6.20 -4.27
N GLN A 127 -20.43 -7.11 -3.38
CA GLN A 127 -21.09 -8.37 -3.76
C GLN A 127 -22.42 -8.14 -4.50
N VAL A 128 -23.28 -7.26 -3.98
CA VAL A 128 -24.56 -6.92 -4.63
C VAL A 128 -24.33 -6.30 -6.01
N MET A 129 -23.40 -5.34 -6.11
CA MET A 129 -23.10 -4.69 -7.39
C MET A 129 -22.51 -5.67 -8.41
N ALA A 130 -21.63 -6.58 -7.99
CA ALA A 130 -21.10 -7.63 -8.85
C ALA A 130 -22.22 -8.55 -9.35
N ALA A 131 -23.11 -9.01 -8.47
CA ALA A 131 -24.25 -9.87 -8.85
C ALA A 131 -25.21 -9.19 -9.84
N ILE A 132 -25.42 -7.87 -9.72
CA ILE A 132 -26.24 -7.09 -10.67
C ILE A 132 -25.52 -6.96 -12.02
N ARG A 133 -24.19 -6.82 -12.04
CA ARG A 133 -23.39 -6.63 -13.25
C ARG A 133 -23.02 -7.92 -14.00
N SER A 134 -23.11 -9.07 -13.33
CA SER A 134 -22.83 -10.40 -13.92
C SER A 134 -24.03 -10.99 -14.67
N LYS A 135 -25.12 -10.23 -14.83
CA LYS A 135 -26.26 -10.55 -15.70
C LYS A 135 -26.18 -9.72 -16.96
#